data_AF-A0A1V8YI67-F1
#
_entry.id   AF-A0A1V8YI67-F1
#
_cell.length_a   1.000
_cell.length_b   1.000
_cell.length_c   1.000
_cell.angle_alpha   90.00
_cell.angle_beta   90.00
_cell.angle_gamma   90.00
#
_symmetry.space_group_name_H-M   'P 1'
#
loop_
_entity.id
_entity.type
_entity.pdbx_description
1 polymer ?
#
loop_
_entity_poly.entity_id
_entity_poly.type
_entity_poly.pdbx_seq_one_letter_code
_entity_poly.pdbx_strand_id
1 'polypeptide(L)'
;MTTLTFTDPNRRDPEKIKQITQEMTQRFQAIDERLTLEHFDNFVDYGPEIFPHLAQLYWDPRVPNHPMEHFVYYEYVLRLNGRLLYNFTPYSETIGDPFLSSKGIFWQLLEKIDDSLLTIIHDYQIQNLDYWKDLYSEKELQNEIEAIRKRTSKMAEKEPLFPRYMSFVDPKQRNPEAVKKMTAWIAQELHELDSHLSLTHNDDFIDFGPKEGKFLAECPYDPEEDDPDDEIRDLPDTEYEIFYDNHSLFTFTPYSLGYGVHGDFWNGGILNIAYLNLSDDFIKAIEKIMNRSSFYNFYYWRKLYSPADFQYEARKLKEGWGLD
;
A
#
# COMPACT_ATOMS: atom_id res chain seq x y z
N MET A 1 19.20 -19.30 -0.74
CA MET A 1 18.31 -18.12 -0.83
C MET A 1 19.21 -16.91 -0.88
N THR A 2 19.42 -16.34 -2.06
CA THR A 2 20.06 -15.03 -2.20
C THR A 2 18.94 -14.02 -2.09
N THR A 3 18.82 -13.40 -0.92
CA THR A 3 18.11 -12.14 -0.77
C THR A 3 18.62 -11.20 -1.86
N LEU A 4 17.74 -10.70 -2.72
CA LEU A 4 18.04 -9.54 -3.55
C LEU A 4 18.27 -8.37 -2.58
N THR A 5 19.48 -8.26 -2.07
CA THR A 5 19.94 -7.05 -1.39
C THR A 5 20.11 -6.01 -2.47
N PHE A 6 19.05 -5.23 -2.70
CA PHE A 6 19.19 -3.94 -3.35
C PHE A 6 20.02 -3.07 -2.40
N THR A 7 21.32 -2.99 -2.68
CA THR A 7 22.24 -2.06 -2.03
C THR A 7 22.16 -0.75 -2.78
N ASP A 8 21.23 0.12 -2.37
CA ASP A 8 21.31 1.53 -2.74
C ASP A 8 22.51 2.14 -2.00
N PRO A 9 23.51 2.71 -2.70
CA PRO A 9 24.66 3.32 -2.07
C PRO A 9 24.32 4.51 -1.17
N ASN A 10 23.12 5.09 -1.31
CA ASN A 10 22.61 6.20 -0.50
C ASN A 10 21.75 5.73 0.69
N ARG A 11 21.51 4.43 0.84
CA ARG A 11 20.74 3.90 1.98
C ARG A 11 21.54 4.09 3.27
N ARG A 12 20.92 4.74 4.26
CA ARG A 12 21.46 4.85 5.62
C ARG A 12 21.77 3.46 6.18
N ASP A 13 22.85 3.37 6.95
CA ASP A 13 23.31 2.13 7.58
C ASP A 13 22.16 1.46 8.36
N PRO A 14 21.70 0.26 7.95
CA PRO A 14 20.58 -0.44 8.60
C PRO A 14 20.78 -0.69 10.09
N GLU A 15 22.02 -0.94 10.54
CA GLU A 15 22.28 -1.15 11.96
C GLU A 15 22.18 0.16 12.76
N LYS A 16 22.55 1.28 12.13
CA LYS A 16 22.39 2.60 12.74
C LYS A 16 20.92 3.01 12.80
N ILE A 17 20.13 2.72 11.77
CA ILE A 17 18.68 2.93 11.80
C ILE A 17 18.03 2.10 12.91
N LYS A 18 18.36 0.82 13.01
CA LYS A 18 17.88 -0.06 14.08
C LYS A 18 18.22 0.48 15.48
N GLN A 19 19.42 1.03 15.66
CA GLN A 19 19.82 1.67 16.91
C GLN A 19 18.97 2.93 17.21
N ILE A 20 18.78 3.79 16.22
CA ILE A 20 17.95 5.00 16.33
C ILE A 20 16.49 4.62 16.66
N THR A 21 15.92 3.64 15.96
CA THR A 21 14.58 3.12 16.23
C THR A 21 14.44 2.64 17.67
N GLN A 22 15.43 1.91 18.19
CA GLN A 22 15.44 1.43 19.57
C GLN A 22 15.49 2.58 20.57
N GLU A 23 16.35 3.57 20.34
CA GLU A 23 16.46 4.75 21.20
C GLU A 23 15.16 5.57 21.21
N MET A 24 14.60 5.85 20.04
CA MET A 24 13.32 6.56 19.92
C MET A 24 12.19 5.78 20.60
N THR A 25 12.13 4.46 20.42
CA THR A 25 11.12 3.62 21.08
C THR A 25 11.19 3.76 22.59
N GLN A 26 12.41 3.72 23.17
CA GLN A 26 12.61 3.91 24.62
C GLN A 26 12.20 5.31 25.07
N ARG A 27 12.55 6.35 24.29
CA ARG A 27 12.17 7.75 24.59
C ARG A 27 10.66 7.95 24.56
N PHE A 28 9.95 7.36 23.59
CA PHE A 28 8.49 7.40 23.55
C PHE A 28 7.87 6.63 24.72
N GLN A 29 8.35 5.42 25.02
CA GLN A 29 7.84 4.63 26.15
C GLN A 29 8.09 5.27 27.51
N ALA A 30 9.11 6.12 27.64
CA ALA A 30 9.35 6.92 28.84
C ALA A 30 8.30 8.02 29.06
N ILE A 31 7.64 8.49 27.99
CA ILE A 31 6.50 9.42 28.07
C ILE A 31 5.23 8.66 28.48
N ASP A 32 4.94 7.56 27.78
CA ASP A 32 3.81 6.68 28.08
C ASP A 32 4.14 5.26 27.58
N GLU A 33 4.06 4.26 28.48
CA GLU A 33 4.42 2.87 28.18
C GLU A 33 3.57 2.23 27.07
N ARG A 34 2.41 2.81 26.74
CA ARG A 34 1.49 2.34 25.71
C ARG A 34 1.83 2.88 24.32
N LEU A 35 2.84 3.74 24.21
CA LEU A 35 3.34 4.21 22.92
C LEU A 35 4.14 3.11 22.23
N THR A 36 3.81 2.90 20.97
CA THR A 36 4.46 1.91 20.10
C THR A 36 4.92 2.59 18.83
N LEU A 37 6.15 2.29 18.43
CA LEU A 37 6.78 2.80 17.22
C LEU A 37 6.99 1.62 16.25
N GLU A 38 6.40 1.72 15.07
CA GLU A 38 6.60 0.77 13.97
C GLU A 38 7.56 1.39 12.96
N HIS A 39 8.60 0.65 12.56
CA HIS A 39 9.57 1.06 11.53
C HIS A 39 9.32 0.28 10.24
N PHE A 40 9.42 0.96 9.10
CA PHE A 40 9.30 0.35 7.78
C PHE A 40 10.67 0.18 7.14
N ASP A 41 11.22 -1.03 7.26
CA ASP A 41 12.57 -1.37 6.81
C ASP A 41 12.83 -1.12 5.31
N ASN A 42 11.77 -1.00 4.51
CA ASN A 42 11.84 -0.72 3.08
C ASN A 42 11.92 0.77 2.74
N PHE A 43 11.90 1.68 3.74
CA PHE A 43 12.08 3.11 3.49
C PHE A 43 13.45 3.37 2.85
N VAL A 44 13.44 4.04 1.70
CA VAL A 44 14.66 4.48 0.99
C VAL A 44 14.89 5.95 1.31
N ASP A 45 16.06 6.25 1.87
CA ASP A 45 16.44 7.61 2.22
C ASP A 45 17.12 8.28 1.03
N TYR A 46 16.41 9.17 0.33
CA TYR A 46 16.98 9.98 -0.74
C TYR A 46 17.50 11.30 -0.20
N GLY A 47 18.70 11.69 -0.63
CA GLY A 47 19.33 12.93 -0.16
C GLY A 47 18.47 14.19 -0.37
N PRO A 48 18.72 15.25 0.41
CA PRO A 48 17.97 16.49 0.38
C PRO A 48 18.18 17.35 -0.87
N GLU A 49 18.96 16.93 -1.86
CA GLU A 49 18.93 17.55 -3.19
C GLU A 49 17.71 17.08 -4.01
N ILE A 50 17.19 15.91 -3.66
CA ILE A 50 16.04 15.29 -4.30
C ILE A 50 14.77 15.70 -3.52
N PHE A 51 14.83 15.68 -2.18
CA PHE A 51 13.66 15.84 -1.31
C PHE A 51 12.88 17.18 -1.38
N PRO A 52 13.50 18.38 -1.50
CA PRO A 52 12.80 19.66 -1.63
C PRO A 52 12.01 19.79 -2.93
N HIS A 53 12.41 19.04 -3.96
CA HIS A 53 11.70 18.94 -5.24
C HIS A 53 10.64 17.82 -5.22
N LEU A 54 10.82 16.81 -4.35
CA LEU A 54 9.91 15.68 -4.17
C LEU A 54 8.91 15.84 -3.01
N ALA A 55 8.95 16.95 -2.25
CA ALA A 55 8.04 17.19 -1.12
C ALA A 55 6.55 17.27 -1.52
N GLN A 56 6.26 17.25 -2.82
CA GLN A 56 4.93 17.01 -3.36
C GLN A 56 4.81 15.76 -4.22
N LEU A 57 5.89 15.11 -4.67
CA LEU A 57 5.91 14.02 -5.65
C LEU A 57 7.09 13.11 -5.32
N TYR A 58 6.89 11.96 -4.69
CA TYR A 58 7.98 10.97 -4.58
C TYR A 58 8.15 10.26 -5.95
N TRP A 59 9.34 9.74 -6.26
CA TRP A 59 9.58 8.94 -7.47
C TRP A 59 10.43 7.73 -7.08
N ASP A 60 9.87 6.53 -7.25
CA ASP A 60 10.62 5.27 -7.17
C ASP A 60 11.23 4.97 -8.55
N PRO A 61 12.56 4.93 -8.69
CA PRO A 61 13.23 4.65 -9.96
C PRO A 61 12.97 3.23 -10.48
N ARG A 62 12.33 2.34 -9.70
CA ARG A 62 11.93 0.99 -10.11
C ARG A 62 10.62 0.95 -10.89
N VAL A 63 9.79 2.01 -10.85
CA VAL A 63 8.51 2.08 -11.57
C VAL A 63 8.49 3.31 -12.47
N PRO A 64 8.84 3.17 -13.76
CA PRO A 64 8.73 4.26 -14.72
C PRO A 64 7.28 4.76 -14.79
N ASN A 65 7.08 6.07 -14.66
CA ASN A 65 5.78 6.76 -14.77
C ASN A 65 4.80 6.63 -13.58
N HIS A 66 5.24 6.26 -12.38
CA HIS A 66 4.38 6.36 -11.19
C HIS A 66 4.34 7.80 -10.67
N PRO A 67 3.21 8.53 -10.71
CA PRO A 67 3.04 9.74 -9.91
C PRO A 67 2.92 9.29 -8.46
N MET A 68 3.81 9.75 -7.58
CA MET A 68 3.74 9.42 -6.14
C MET A 68 3.52 10.68 -5.29
N GLU A 69 2.61 11.55 -5.72
CA GLU A 69 2.26 12.79 -5.02
C GLU A 69 1.35 12.64 -3.78
N HIS A 70 0.75 11.47 -3.60
CA HIS A 70 -0.23 11.14 -2.56
C HIS A 70 0.11 9.83 -1.80
N PHE A 71 1.15 9.09 -2.21
CA PHE A 71 1.74 8.02 -1.41
C PHE A 71 2.68 8.58 -0.32
N VAL A 72 2.18 8.70 0.91
CA VAL A 72 3.03 9.08 2.05
C VAL A 72 3.84 7.88 2.52
N TYR A 73 5.06 7.74 1.98
CA TYR A 73 6.07 6.84 2.54
C TYR A 73 6.55 7.42 3.86
N TYR A 74 6.06 6.86 4.96
CA TYR A 74 6.63 7.11 6.28
C TYR A 74 7.63 6.03 6.63
N GLU A 75 8.72 6.45 7.26
CA GLU A 75 9.67 5.52 7.85
C GLU A 75 9.13 4.98 9.18
N TYR A 76 8.36 5.81 9.89
CA TYR A 76 7.85 5.50 11.21
C TYR A 76 6.35 5.78 11.37
N VAL A 77 5.70 4.88 12.09
CA VAL A 77 4.32 5.01 12.57
C VAL A 77 4.32 5.00 14.10
N LEU A 78 3.87 6.09 14.69
CA LEU A 78 3.69 6.21 16.14
C LEU A 78 2.23 6.01 16.51
N ARG A 79 1.99 5.07 17.43
CA ARG A 79 0.65 4.75 17.93
C ARG A 79 0.59 4.84 19.44
N LEU A 80 -0.58 5.18 19.97
CA LEU A 80 -0.91 5.09 21.39
C LEU A 80 -2.09 4.14 21.56
N ASN A 81 -1.86 3.00 22.22
CA ASN A 81 -2.88 1.96 22.41
C ASN A 81 -3.54 1.55 21.07
N GLY A 82 -2.71 1.39 20.02
CA GLY A 82 -3.13 1.01 18.66
C GLY A 82 -3.65 2.15 17.78
N ARG A 83 -4.02 3.30 18.35
CA ARG A 83 -4.49 4.48 17.58
C ARG A 83 -3.33 5.23 16.95
N LEU A 84 -3.50 5.66 15.70
CA LEU A 84 -2.44 6.35 14.95
C LEU A 84 -2.31 7.79 15.43
N LEU A 85 -1.10 8.19 15.87
CA LEU A 85 -0.83 9.56 16.30
C LEU A 85 -0.06 10.34 15.24
N TYR A 86 1.06 9.79 14.78
CA TYR A 86 1.95 10.43 13.81
C TYR A 86 2.48 9.42 12.81
N ASN A 87 2.54 9.85 11.55
CA ASN A 87 3.40 9.29 10.53
C ASN A 87 4.57 10.24 10.34
N PHE A 88 5.81 9.74 10.28
CA PHE A 88 6.94 10.63 10.04
C PHE A 88 8.09 9.97 9.28
N THR A 89 8.86 10.84 8.64
CA THR A 89 10.06 10.56 7.86
C THR A 89 11.23 11.31 8.49
N PRO A 90 12.47 11.14 7.97
CA PRO A 90 13.59 11.97 8.40
C PRO A 90 13.43 13.46 8.08
N TYR A 91 12.46 13.82 7.25
CA TYR A 91 12.31 15.16 6.71
C TYR A 91 11.05 15.85 7.20
N SER A 92 9.98 15.12 7.48
CA SER A 92 8.67 15.68 7.84
C SER A 92 7.85 14.75 8.73
N GLU A 93 6.80 15.30 9.32
CA GLU A 93 5.83 14.58 10.14
C GLU A 93 4.40 15.01 9.78
N THR A 94 3.45 14.11 9.98
CA THR A 94 2.03 14.35 9.71
C THR A 94 1.22 13.66 10.80
N ILE A 95 0.13 14.32 11.22
CA ILE A 95 -0.80 13.80 12.22
C ILE A 95 -1.61 12.67 11.59
N GLY A 96 -1.80 11.61 12.37
CA GLY A 96 -2.58 10.43 12.04
C GLY A 96 -4.09 10.63 12.17
N ASP A 97 -4.72 9.91 13.10
CA ASP A 97 -6.18 9.92 13.30
C ASP A 97 -6.66 11.27 13.86
N PRO A 98 -7.44 12.09 13.12
CA PRO A 98 -7.92 13.38 13.60
C PRO A 98 -9.14 13.25 14.53
N PHE A 99 -9.69 12.04 14.72
CA PHE A 99 -10.98 11.84 15.38
C PHE A 99 -10.87 11.77 16.89
N LEU A 100 -10.60 12.90 17.52
CA LEU A 100 -10.65 13.03 18.97
C LEU A 100 -11.53 14.20 19.35
N SER A 101 -12.65 13.89 20.01
CA SER A 101 -13.45 14.92 20.68
C SER A 101 -12.55 15.63 21.70
N SER A 102 -12.52 16.98 21.67
CA SER A 102 -11.76 17.79 22.63
C SER A 102 -12.20 17.59 24.10
N LYS A 103 -13.32 16.90 24.31
CA LYS A 103 -13.84 16.50 25.63
C LYS A 103 -13.48 15.08 26.03
N GLY A 104 -12.85 14.31 25.16
CA GLY A 104 -12.45 12.93 25.42
C GLY A 104 -11.19 12.86 26.30
N ILE A 105 -11.15 11.87 27.21
CA ILE A 105 -9.98 11.60 28.06
C ILE A 105 -8.71 11.37 27.23
N PHE A 106 -8.86 10.80 26.03
CA PHE A 106 -7.74 10.57 25.11
C PHE A 106 -7.18 11.87 24.50
N TRP A 107 -8.02 12.86 24.19
CA TRP A 107 -7.56 14.17 23.74
C TRP A 107 -6.77 14.88 24.84
N GLN A 108 -7.30 14.90 26.07
CA GLN A 108 -6.63 15.52 27.21
C GLN A 108 -5.30 14.85 27.58
N LEU A 109 -5.17 13.56 27.31
CA LEU A 109 -3.91 12.85 27.46
C LEU A 109 -2.92 13.28 26.37
N LEU A 110 -3.37 13.30 25.10
CA LEU A 110 -2.52 13.68 23.97
C LEU A 110 -2.04 15.12 24.07
N GLU A 111 -2.91 16.07 24.40
CA GLU A 111 -2.56 17.48 24.62
C GLU A 111 -1.41 17.66 25.63
N LYS A 112 -1.29 16.76 26.62
CA LYS A 112 -0.21 16.81 27.62
C LYS A 112 1.11 16.26 27.13
N ILE A 113 1.09 15.34 26.17
CA ILE A 113 2.28 14.62 25.71
C ILE A 113 2.76 15.08 24.33
N ASP A 114 1.92 15.77 23.55
CA ASP A 114 2.15 16.11 22.14
C ASP A 114 3.48 16.82 21.90
N ASP A 115 3.77 17.86 22.69
CA ASP A 115 5.03 18.61 22.58
C ASP A 115 6.27 17.72 22.84
N SER A 116 6.13 16.74 23.74
CA SER A 116 7.21 15.78 24.03
C SER A 116 7.37 14.76 22.89
N LEU A 117 6.26 14.33 22.26
CA LEU A 117 6.30 13.46 21.09
C LEU A 117 6.99 14.16 19.91
N LEU A 118 6.56 15.39 19.59
CA LEU A 118 7.13 16.20 18.52
C LEU A 118 8.62 16.49 18.76
N THR A 119 9.03 16.75 20.01
CA THR A 119 10.46 16.95 20.34
C THR A 119 11.29 15.73 19.96
N ILE A 120 10.83 14.51 20.25
CA ILE A 120 11.55 13.28 19.88
C ILE A 120 11.62 13.12 18.35
N ILE A 121 10.52 13.40 17.65
CA ILE A 121 10.46 13.32 16.18
C ILE A 121 11.43 14.35 15.55
N HIS A 122 11.43 15.58 16.05
CA HIS A 122 12.29 16.65 15.56
C HIS A 122 13.76 16.40 15.85
N ASP A 123 14.09 15.87 17.04
CA ASP A 123 15.46 15.46 17.37
C ASP A 123 15.97 14.39 16.40
N TYR A 124 15.11 13.43 16.06
CA TYR A 124 15.41 12.41 15.06
C TYR A 124 15.69 13.02 13.67
N GLN A 125 14.82 13.91 13.21
CA GLN A 125 14.97 14.58 11.90
C GLN A 125 16.24 15.44 11.85
N ILE A 126 16.55 16.16 12.94
CA ILE A 126 17.79 16.93 13.07
C ILE A 126 19.01 16.00 13.05
N GLN A 127 18.98 14.88 13.77
CA GLN A 127 20.04 13.88 13.73
C GLN A 127 20.21 13.30 12.32
N ASN A 128 19.13 13.22 11.53
CA ASN A 128 19.22 12.77 10.16
C ASN A 128 19.96 13.75 9.25
N LEU A 129 19.87 15.07 9.51
CA LEU A 129 20.61 16.07 8.75
C LEU A 129 22.13 15.86 8.82
N ASP A 130 22.65 15.24 9.88
CA ASP A 130 24.08 14.94 9.99
C ASP A 130 24.60 14.03 8.87
N TYR A 131 23.75 13.14 8.33
CA TYR A 131 24.11 12.31 7.18
C TYR A 131 24.31 13.12 5.90
N TRP A 132 23.61 14.24 5.80
CA TRP A 132 23.55 15.08 4.61
C TRP A 132 24.26 16.42 4.79
N LYS A 133 24.94 16.63 5.93
CA LYS A 133 25.58 17.90 6.30
C LYS A 133 26.54 18.42 5.23
N ASP A 134 27.18 17.53 4.47
CA ASP A 134 28.15 17.89 3.44
C ASP A 134 27.49 18.55 2.21
N LEU A 135 26.16 18.45 2.10
CA LEU A 135 25.36 19.09 1.05
C LEU A 135 24.93 20.53 1.43
N TYR A 136 25.18 20.96 2.66
CA TYR A 136 24.77 22.27 3.16
C TYR A 136 25.98 23.12 3.52
N SER A 137 25.90 24.43 3.29
CA SER A 137 26.73 25.37 4.04
C SER A 137 26.30 25.38 5.52
N GLU A 138 27.19 25.75 6.42
CA GLU A 138 26.89 25.83 7.87
C GLU A 138 25.65 26.70 8.15
N LYS A 139 25.47 27.78 7.40
CA LYS A 139 24.30 28.66 7.53
C LYS A 139 23.01 27.99 7.06
N GLU A 140 23.04 27.25 5.96
CA GLU A 140 21.87 26.52 5.45
C GLU A 140 21.47 25.40 6.41
N LEU A 141 22.45 24.65 6.92
CA LEU A 141 22.19 23.60 7.90
C LEU A 141 21.53 24.14 9.17
N GLN A 142 22.00 25.28 9.70
CA GLN A 142 21.37 25.91 10.86
C GLN A 142 19.95 26.41 10.56
N ASN A 143 19.69 26.92 9.36
CA ASN A 143 18.34 27.32 8.96
C ASN A 143 17.39 26.12 8.91
N GLU A 144 17.84 24.97 8.40
CA GLU A 144 17.05 23.73 8.37
C GLU A 144 16.74 23.22 9.78
N ILE A 145 17.74 23.19 10.66
CA ILE A 145 17.54 22.82 12.08
C ILE A 145 16.52 23.75 12.75
N GLU A 146 16.62 25.06 12.52
CA GLU A 146 15.65 26.01 13.04
C GLU A 146 14.26 25.81 12.44
N ALA A 147 14.16 25.50 11.14
CA ALA A 147 12.90 25.25 10.47
C ALA A 147 12.20 24.02 11.08
N ILE A 148 12.91 22.91 11.27
CA ILE A 148 12.40 21.70 11.92
C ILE A 148 11.86 22.02 13.32
N ARG A 149 12.65 22.69 14.16
CA ARG A 149 12.25 23.05 15.53
C ARG A 149 11.05 24.00 15.61
N LYS A 150 10.83 24.81 14.56
CA LYS A 150 9.71 25.75 14.49
C LYS A 150 8.43 25.11 13.94
N ARG A 151 8.47 23.87 13.43
CA ARG A 151 7.27 23.20 12.92
C ARG A 151 6.26 22.95 14.01
N THR A 152 5.02 23.31 13.73
CA THR A 152 3.88 23.12 14.63
C THR A 152 2.87 22.17 13.99
N SER A 153 3.29 20.94 13.74
CA SER A 153 2.42 19.82 13.38
C SER A 153 1.60 19.35 14.59
N LYS A 154 1.15 20.29 15.43
CA LYS A 154 0.41 20.01 16.66
C LYS A 154 -1.00 19.57 16.35
N MET A 155 -1.54 18.68 17.17
CA MET A 155 -2.93 18.27 17.04
C MET A 155 -3.87 19.48 17.16
N ALA A 156 -4.73 19.68 16.15
CA ALA A 156 -5.69 20.78 16.11
C ALA A 156 -7.11 20.30 16.46
N GLU A 157 -7.89 21.14 17.15
CA GLU A 157 -9.25 20.81 17.60
C GLU A 157 -10.28 20.72 16.45
N LYS A 158 -9.98 21.28 15.27
CA LYS A 158 -10.88 21.27 14.11
C LYS A 158 -10.31 20.45 12.97
N GLU A 159 -11.18 19.59 12.43
CA GLU A 159 -10.99 18.84 11.19
C GLU A 159 -10.38 19.73 10.12
N PRO A 160 -9.16 19.44 9.67
CA PRO A 160 -8.82 19.73 8.30
C PRO A 160 -9.56 18.66 7.48
N LEU A 161 -10.16 19.08 6.37
CA LEU A 161 -10.60 18.19 5.30
C LEU A 161 -9.35 17.51 4.74
N PHE A 162 -8.79 16.56 5.47
CA PHE A 162 -7.64 15.82 4.98
C PHE A 162 -8.12 14.63 4.16
N PRO A 163 -7.52 14.40 2.99
CA PRO A 163 -7.71 13.14 2.27
C PRO A 163 -7.41 12.00 3.24
N ARG A 164 -8.19 10.92 3.17
CA ARG A 164 -7.88 9.71 3.94
C ARG A 164 -6.53 9.24 3.48
N TYR A 165 -5.50 9.45 4.30
CA TYR A 165 -4.15 8.99 4.02
C TYR A 165 -4.15 7.47 3.93
N MET A 166 -4.08 6.97 2.70
CA MET A 166 -3.83 5.57 2.47
C MET A 166 -2.36 5.30 2.78
N SER A 167 -2.14 4.38 3.71
CA SER A 167 -0.83 3.80 3.96
C SER A 167 -0.45 2.95 2.76
N PHE A 168 0.23 3.55 1.80
CA PHE A 168 0.89 2.78 0.76
C PHE A 168 2.34 2.62 1.18
N VAL A 169 2.53 1.63 2.04
CA VAL A 169 3.82 0.95 2.14
C VAL A 169 4.25 0.55 0.73
N ASP A 170 5.55 0.64 0.42
CA ASP A 170 6.20 0.14 -0.81
C ASP A 170 5.38 -0.99 -1.45
N PRO A 171 4.92 -0.83 -2.72
CA PRO A 171 4.02 -1.76 -3.37
C PRO A 171 4.48 -3.19 -3.12
N LYS A 172 3.61 -3.96 -2.45
CA LYS A 172 3.96 -5.29 -1.95
C LYS A 172 3.91 -6.30 -3.08
N GLN A 173 4.80 -6.17 -4.07
CA GLN A 173 4.77 -7.04 -5.23
C GLN A 173 4.95 -8.50 -4.81
N ARG A 174 4.11 -9.37 -5.38
CA ARG A 174 4.32 -10.82 -5.27
C ARG A 174 5.62 -11.17 -5.96
N ASN A 175 6.28 -12.21 -5.44
CA ASN A 175 7.49 -12.72 -6.08
C ASN A 175 7.18 -13.04 -7.57
N PRO A 176 7.90 -12.45 -8.54
CA PRO A 176 7.62 -12.64 -9.97
C PRO A 176 7.61 -14.10 -10.40
N GLU A 177 8.45 -14.96 -9.81
CA GLU A 177 8.46 -16.39 -10.10
C GLU A 177 7.23 -17.11 -9.55
N ALA A 178 6.66 -16.62 -8.43
CA ALA A 178 5.39 -17.16 -7.92
C ALA A 178 4.23 -16.75 -8.81
N VAL A 179 4.20 -15.48 -9.28
CA VAL A 179 3.21 -14.99 -10.24
C VAL A 179 3.30 -15.79 -11.54
N LYS A 180 4.47 -15.90 -12.14
CA LYS A 180 4.69 -16.68 -13.37
C LYS A 180 4.22 -18.13 -13.27
N LYS A 181 4.48 -18.80 -12.12
CA LYS A 181 3.99 -20.16 -11.88
C LYS A 181 2.46 -20.22 -11.76
N MET A 182 1.85 -19.21 -11.13
CA MET A 182 0.40 -19.09 -11.04
C MET A 182 -0.21 -18.88 -12.42
N THR A 183 0.30 -17.93 -13.20
CA THR A 183 -0.15 -17.64 -14.57
C THR A 183 -0.08 -18.88 -15.45
N ALA A 184 1.05 -19.61 -15.40
CA ALA A 184 1.20 -20.84 -16.17
C ALA A 184 0.20 -21.93 -15.75
N TRP A 185 -0.07 -22.07 -14.45
CA TRP A 185 -1.08 -23.00 -13.94
C TRP A 185 -2.49 -22.62 -14.39
N ILE A 186 -2.89 -21.35 -14.28
CA ILE A 186 -4.21 -20.86 -14.73
C ILE A 186 -4.37 -21.14 -16.23
N ALA A 187 -3.37 -20.76 -17.04
CA ALA A 187 -3.41 -20.97 -18.48
C ALA A 187 -3.54 -22.45 -18.86
N GLN A 188 -2.84 -23.34 -18.13
CA GLN A 188 -2.94 -24.78 -18.34
C GLN A 188 -4.34 -25.31 -17.99
N GLU A 189 -4.90 -24.95 -16.83
CA GLU A 189 -6.23 -25.42 -16.40
C GLU A 189 -7.32 -24.92 -17.36
N LEU A 190 -7.21 -23.68 -17.84
CA LEU A 190 -8.13 -23.13 -18.84
C LEU A 190 -8.03 -23.90 -20.16
N HIS A 191 -6.82 -24.18 -20.64
CA HIS A 191 -6.61 -24.94 -21.88
C HIS A 191 -7.09 -26.40 -21.78
N GLU A 192 -6.92 -27.03 -20.62
CA GLU A 192 -7.43 -28.38 -20.34
C GLU A 192 -8.96 -28.41 -20.24
N LEU A 193 -9.56 -27.32 -19.75
CA LEU A 193 -11.01 -27.15 -19.71
C LEU A 193 -11.59 -26.97 -21.12
N ASP A 194 -10.98 -26.09 -21.95
CA ASP A 194 -11.31 -25.92 -23.36
C ASP A 194 -10.17 -25.24 -24.14
N SER A 195 -9.87 -25.75 -25.33
CA SER A 195 -8.78 -25.22 -26.18
C SER A 195 -9.02 -23.81 -26.72
N HIS A 196 -10.26 -23.31 -26.70
CA HIS A 196 -10.62 -21.95 -27.10
C HIS A 196 -10.37 -20.92 -25.99
N LEU A 197 -10.14 -21.36 -24.75
CA LEU A 197 -9.83 -20.45 -23.66
C LEU A 197 -8.36 -20.00 -23.71
N SER A 198 -8.14 -18.71 -23.49
CA SER A 198 -6.80 -18.14 -23.35
C SER A 198 -6.75 -17.12 -22.20
N LEU A 199 -5.53 -16.83 -21.74
CA LEU A 199 -5.26 -15.96 -20.60
C LEU A 199 -4.22 -14.92 -20.99
N THR A 200 -4.51 -13.66 -20.69
CA THR A 200 -3.53 -12.56 -20.70
C THR A 200 -3.22 -12.17 -19.26
N HIS A 201 -1.95 -11.85 -18.99
CA HIS A 201 -1.48 -11.30 -17.72
C HIS A 201 -0.97 -9.88 -17.96
N ASN A 202 -1.34 -8.95 -17.08
CA ASN A 202 -0.79 -7.60 -17.08
C ASN A 202 0.46 -7.56 -16.18
N ASP A 203 1.64 -7.48 -16.79
CA ASP A 203 2.92 -7.45 -16.07
C ASP A 203 3.11 -6.18 -15.22
N ASP A 204 2.35 -5.12 -15.50
CA ASP A 204 2.37 -3.85 -14.74
C ASP A 204 1.46 -3.89 -13.49
N PHE A 205 0.66 -4.95 -13.30
CA PHE A 205 -0.23 -5.07 -12.15
C PHE A 205 0.54 -5.17 -10.83
N ILE A 206 0.11 -4.37 -9.84
CA ILE A 206 0.69 -4.35 -8.50
C ILE A 206 -0.31 -4.93 -7.49
N ASP A 207 0.08 -6.02 -6.83
CA ASP A 207 -0.68 -6.54 -5.68
C ASP A 207 -0.28 -5.79 -4.40
N PHE A 208 -1.15 -4.90 -3.91
CA PHE A 208 -0.91 -4.15 -2.66
C PHE A 208 -1.15 -4.98 -1.39
N GLY A 209 -1.51 -6.25 -1.53
CA GLY A 209 -1.91 -7.13 -0.44
C GLY A 209 -3.39 -7.02 -0.07
N PRO A 210 -3.89 -7.84 0.86
CA PRO A 210 -5.32 -8.10 0.97
C PRO A 210 -6.20 -6.95 1.45
N LYS A 211 -5.65 -6.00 2.22
CA LYS A 211 -6.43 -4.88 2.75
C LYS A 211 -6.46 -3.74 1.73
N GLU A 212 -5.30 -3.31 1.29
CA GLU A 212 -5.14 -2.21 0.33
C GLU A 212 -5.61 -2.62 -1.07
N GLY A 213 -5.22 -3.80 -1.54
CA GLY A 213 -5.65 -4.31 -2.86
C GLY A 213 -7.16 -4.55 -2.94
N LYS A 214 -7.80 -4.97 -1.84
CA LYS A 214 -9.27 -5.06 -1.79
C LYS A 214 -9.93 -3.69 -1.85
N PHE A 215 -9.40 -2.70 -1.14
CA PHE A 215 -9.93 -1.33 -1.20
C PHE A 215 -9.85 -0.77 -2.63
N LEU A 216 -8.70 -0.88 -3.29
CA LEU A 216 -8.53 -0.44 -4.68
C LEU A 216 -9.45 -1.18 -5.65
N ALA A 217 -9.68 -2.47 -5.41
CA ALA A 217 -10.58 -3.26 -6.22
C ALA A 217 -12.07 -2.88 -6.03
N GLU A 218 -12.45 -2.36 -4.85
CA GLU A 218 -13.80 -1.87 -4.56
C GLU A 218 -14.01 -0.40 -4.95
N CYS A 219 -12.91 0.35 -5.12
CA CYS A 219 -12.89 1.77 -5.47
C CYS A 219 -11.85 2.00 -6.58
N PRO A 220 -12.09 1.47 -7.81
CA PRO A 220 -11.23 1.77 -8.95
C PRO A 220 -11.35 3.24 -9.32
N TYR A 221 -10.36 3.75 -10.05
CA TYR A 221 -10.38 5.11 -10.57
C TYR A 221 -11.58 5.34 -11.51
N ASP A 222 -12.37 6.37 -11.23
CA ASP A 222 -13.45 6.84 -12.08
C ASP A 222 -13.06 8.17 -12.74
N PRO A 223 -12.76 8.22 -14.05
CA PRO A 223 -12.38 9.45 -14.74
C PRO A 223 -13.48 10.52 -14.77
N GLU A 224 -14.74 10.18 -14.46
CA GLU A 224 -15.85 11.14 -14.37
C GLU A 224 -15.97 11.78 -12.99
N GLU A 225 -15.56 11.08 -11.93
CA GLU A 225 -15.74 11.51 -10.53
C GLU A 225 -14.44 11.89 -9.83
N ASP A 226 -13.33 11.23 -10.17
CA ASP A 226 -12.05 11.36 -9.50
C ASP A 226 -11.17 12.44 -10.14
N ASP A 227 -10.20 12.93 -9.36
CA ASP A 227 -9.28 13.95 -9.83
C ASP A 227 -8.46 13.41 -11.03
N PRO A 228 -8.33 14.16 -12.14
CA PRO A 228 -7.43 13.79 -13.22
C PRO A 228 -6.01 13.48 -12.74
N ASP A 229 -5.56 14.08 -11.65
CA ASP A 229 -4.23 13.87 -11.09
C ASP A 229 -4.20 12.76 -10.00
N ASP A 230 -5.29 12.01 -9.79
CA ASP A 230 -5.31 10.90 -8.83
C ASP A 230 -4.30 9.81 -9.22
N GLU A 231 -3.53 9.33 -8.24
CA GLU A 231 -2.44 8.39 -8.44
C GLU A 231 -2.90 7.00 -8.85
N ILE A 232 -4.14 6.65 -8.54
CA ILE A 232 -4.69 5.35 -8.94
C ILE A 232 -5.07 5.32 -10.42
N ARG A 233 -5.12 6.47 -11.11
CA ARG A 233 -5.48 6.59 -12.53
C ARG A 233 -4.66 5.68 -13.43
N ASP A 234 -3.35 5.64 -13.19
CA ASP A 234 -2.40 4.92 -14.03
C ASP A 234 -2.14 3.48 -13.52
N LEU A 235 -2.80 3.07 -12.43
CA LEU A 235 -2.72 1.71 -11.93
C LEU A 235 -3.65 0.79 -12.72
N PRO A 236 -3.17 -0.40 -13.14
CA PRO A 236 -4.04 -1.40 -13.70
C PRO A 236 -5.10 -1.85 -12.68
N ASP A 237 -6.36 -1.81 -13.10
CA ASP A 237 -7.52 -2.29 -12.32
C ASP A 237 -7.66 -3.82 -12.36
N THR A 238 -6.90 -4.49 -13.23
CA THR A 238 -7.02 -5.90 -13.58
C THR A 238 -5.65 -6.56 -13.73
N GLU A 239 -5.50 -7.79 -13.20
CA GLU A 239 -4.27 -8.59 -13.33
C GLU A 239 -4.35 -9.55 -14.51
N TYR A 240 -5.51 -10.20 -14.66
CA TYR A 240 -5.73 -11.23 -15.66
C TYR A 240 -6.98 -10.95 -16.47
N GLU A 241 -6.95 -11.39 -17.72
CA GLU A 241 -8.11 -11.43 -18.60
C GLU A 241 -8.21 -12.79 -19.28
N ILE A 242 -9.40 -13.40 -19.18
CA ILE A 242 -9.72 -14.69 -19.78
C ILE A 242 -10.56 -14.44 -21.02
N PHE A 243 -10.11 -14.98 -22.15
CA PHE A 243 -10.81 -14.92 -23.42
C PHE A 243 -11.35 -16.29 -23.82
N TYR A 244 -12.46 -16.30 -24.54
CA TYR A 244 -12.90 -17.44 -25.34
C TYR A 244 -12.82 -17.03 -26.81
N ASP A 245 -11.95 -17.69 -27.57
CA ASP A 245 -11.44 -17.20 -28.85
C ASP A 245 -10.89 -15.77 -28.71
N ASN A 246 -11.62 -14.77 -29.22
CA ASN A 246 -11.25 -13.35 -29.17
C ASN A 246 -12.23 -12.51 -28.33
N HIS A 247 -13.13 -13.15 -27.58
CA HIS A 247 -14.09 -12.47 -26.73
C HIS A 247 -13.63 -12.53 -25.28
N SER A 248 -13.38 -11.35 -24.68
CA SER A 248 -13.13 -11.23 -23.25
C SER A 248 -14.33 -11.77 -22.47
N LEU A 249 -14.13 -12.78 -21.64
CA LEU A 249 -15.17 -13.34 -20.78
C LEU A 249 -15.12 -12.71 -19.40
N PHE A 250 -13.93 -12.69 -18.81
CA PHE A 250 -13.71 -12.25 -17.43
C PHE A 250 -12.41 -11.49 -17.33
N THR A 251 -12.41 -10.43 -16.56
CA THR A 251 -11.21 -9.79 -16.03
C THR A 251 -11.16 -10.05 -14.53
N PHE A 252 -10.00 -10.26 -13.94
CA PHE A 252 -9.95 -10.46 -12.50
C PHE A 252 -8.62 -10.04 -11.88
N THR A 253 -8.72 -9.74 -10.59
CA THR A 253 -7.60 -9.62 -9.66
C THR A 253 -7.78 -10.67 -8.57
N PRO A 254 -6.83 -10.80 -7.62
CA PRO A 254 -7.06 -11.63 -6.44
C PRO A 254 -8.23 -11.16 -5.54
N TYR A 255 -8.76 -9.96 -5.78
CA TYR A 255 -9.74 -9.28 -4.91
C TYR A 255 -11.07 -8.95 -5.59
N SER A 256 -11.11 -8.89 -6.92
CA SER A 256 -12.29 -8.53 -7.71
C SER A 256 -12.41 -9.37 -8.99
N LEU A 257 -13.64 -9.42 -9.50
CA LEU A 257 -14.01 -10.06 -10.76
C LEU A 257 -14.83 -9.08 -11.59
N GLY A 258 -14.44 -8.91 -12.84
CA GLY A 258 -15.16 -8.20 -13.89
C GLY A 258 -15.64 -9.17 -14.98
N TYR A 259 -16.61 -8.71 -15.76
CA TYR A 259 -17.24 -9.50 -16.83
C TYR A 259 -17.11 -8.77 -18.15
N GLY A 260 -16.66 -9.47 -19.18
CA GLY A 260 -16.58 -8.92 -20.53
C GLY A 260 -17.97 -8.75 -21.15
N VAL A 261 -18.15 -7.66 -21.88
CA VAL A 261 -19.45 -7.26 -22.46
C VAL A 261 -19.34 -7.14 -23.97
N HIS A 262 -20.35 -7.64 -24.68
CA HIS A 262 -20.57 -7.42 -26.10
C HIS A 262 -21.44 -6.17 -26.30
N GLY A 263 -20.94 -5.22 -27.09
CA GLY A 263 -21.61 -3.95 -27.34
C GLY A 263 -21.35 -2.91 -26.25
N ASP A 264 -22.15 -1.85 -26.23
CA ASP A 264 -22.02 -0.76 -25.27
C ASP A 264 -22.72 -1.10 -23.95
N PHE A 265 -21.93 -1.24 -22.89
CA PHE A 265 -22.42 -1.57 -21.54
C PHE A 265 -23.55 -0.64 -21.07
N TRP A 266 -23.42 0.67 -21.31
CA TRP A 266 -24.37 1.67 -20.83
C TRP A 266 -25.65 1.74 -21.68
N ASN A 267 -25.60 1.19 -22.90
CA ASN A 267 -26.69 1.24 -23.87
C ASN A 267 -27.25 -0.15 -24.22
N GLY A 268 -27.32 -1.04 -23.23
CA GLY A 268 -27.98 -2.35 -23.38
C GLY A 268 -27.07 -3.47 -23.89
N GLY A 269 -25.76 -3.36 -23.67
CA GLY A 269 -24.80 -4.42 -23.90
C GLY A 269 -25.16 -5.72 -23.15
N ILE A 270 -24.65 -6.84 -23.66
CA ILE A 270 -24.89 -8.18 -23.10
C ILE A 270 -23.57 -8.80 -22.70
N LEU A 271 -23.54 -9.55 -21.60
CA LEU A 271 -22.31 -10.24 -21.20
C LEU A 271 -21.85 -11.21 -22.29
N ASN A 272 -20.55 -11.27 -22.57
CA ASN A 272 -20.01 -12.15 -23.61
C ASN A 272 -20.35 -13.62 -23.34
N ILE A 273 -20.43 -14.05 -22.07
CA ILE A 273 -20.89 -15.39 -21.69
C ILE A 273 -22.30 -15.71 -22.20
N ALA A 274 -23.20 -14.71 -22.19
CA ALA A 274 -24.58 -14.86 -22.66
C ALA A 274 -24.66 -14.71 -24.19
N TYR A 275 -23.89 -13.77 -24.76
CA TYR A 275 -23.78 -13.58 -26.20
C TYR A 275 -23.31 -14.85 -26.92
N LEU A 276 -22.29 -15.51 -26.36
CA LEU A 276 -21.73 -16.76 -26.87
C LEU A 276 -22.55 -18.00 -26.48
N ASN A 277 -23.61 -17.82 -25.69
CA ASN A 277 -24.47 -18.89 -25.21
C ASN A 277 -23.68 -20.02 -24.51
N LEU A 278 -22.72 -19.64 -23.66
CA LEU A 278 -21.92 -20.58 -22.87
C LEU A 278 -22.79 -21.17 -21.75
N SER A 279 -22.64 -22.46 -21.47
CA SER A 279 -23.41 -23.13 -20.43
C SER A 279 -22.97 -22.70 -19.02
N ASP A 280 -23.92 -22.64 -18.07
CA ASP A 280 -23.65 -22.32 -16.66
C ASP A 280 -22.57 -23.22 -16.03
N ASP A 281 -22.55 -24.51 -16.36
CA ASP A 281 -21.56 -25.45 -15.81
C ASP A 281 -20.14 -25.14 -16.31
N PHE A 282 -20.02 -24.71 -17.56
CA PHE A 282 -18.76 -24.25 -18.14
C PHE A 282 -18.27 -22.95 -17.48
N ILE A 283 -19.18 -21.99 -17.28
CA ILE A 283 -18.90 -20.73 -16.59
C ILE A 283 -18.40 -20.99 -15.16
N LYS A 284 -19.10 -21.84 -14.40
CA LYS A 284 -18.71 -22.21 -13.04
C LYS A 284 -17.35 -22.91 -12.98
N ALA A 285 -16.98 -23.68 -13.99
CA ALA A 285 -15.67 -24.31 -14.06
C ALA A 285 -14.56 -23.25 -14.20
N ILE A 286 -14.76 -22.23 -15.04
CA ILE A 286 -13.84 -21.09 -15.18
C ILE A 286 -13.75 -20.32 -13.86
N GLU A 287 -14.89 -20.00 -13.24
CA GLU A 287 -14.95 -19.32 -11.94
C GLU A 287 -14.22 -20.09 -10.84
N LYS A 288 -14.29 -21.43 -10.83
CA LYS A 288 -13.55 -22.26 -9.87
C LYS A 288 -12.03 -22.15 -10.06
N ILE A 289 -11.54 -22.00 -11.30
CA ILE A 289 -10.12 -21.76 -11.58
C ILE A 289 -9.70 -20.38 -11.05
N MET A 290 -10.48 -19.33 -11.34
CA MET A 290 -10.23 -17.97 -10.84
C MET A 290 -10.25 -17.92 -9.30
N ASN A 291 -11.25 -18.51 -8.67
CA ASN A 291 -11.35 -18.53 -7.21
C ASN A 291 -10.19 -19.29 -6.56
N ARG A 292 -9.70 -20.37 -7.17
CA ARG A 292 -8.51 -21.09 -6.71
C ARG A 292 -7.26 -20.23 -6.79
N SER A 293 -7.05 -19.48 -7.88
CA SER A 293 -5.89 -18.58 -7.99
C SER A 293 -5.95 -17.47 -6.92
N SER A 294 -7.11 -16.84 -6.73
CA SER A 294 -7.34 -15.85 -5.67
C SER A 294 -7.12 -16.43 -4.27
N PHE A 295 -7.52 -17.69 -4.04
CA PHE A 295 -7.25 -18.38 -2.78
C PHE A 295 -5.76 -18.67 -2.57
N TYR A 296 -5.03 -19.06 -3.61
CA TYR A 296 -3.57 -19.20 -3.53
C TYR A 296 -2.88 -17.85 -3.26
N ASN A 297 -3.42 -16.77 -3.81
CA ASN A 297 -2.96 -15.41 -3.49
C ASN A 297 -3.14 -15.09 -2.00
N PHE A 298 -4.31 -15.42 -1.44
CA PHE A 298 -4.56 -15.28 -0.01
C PHE A 298 -3.55 -16.08 0.83
N TYR A 299 -3.17 -17.30 0.40
CA TYR A 299 -2.13 -18.10 1.06
C TYR A 299 -0.73 -17.49 0.97
N TYR A 300 -0.41 -16.80 -0.13
CA TYR A 300 0.85 -16.06 -0.25
C TYR A 300 0.96 -15.00 0.85
N TRP A 301 -0.17 -14.33 1.14
CA TRP A 301 -0.27 -13.29 2.17
C TRP A 301 -0.50 -13.79 3.59
N ARG A 302 -0.45 -15.10 3.85
CA ARG A 302 -0.74 -15.68 5.18
C ARG A 302 0.04 -15.08 6.34
N LYS A 303 1.24 -14.55 6.09
CA LYS A 303 2.10 -13.91 7.11
C LYS A 303 1.51 -12.61 7.68
N LEU A 304 0.55 -12.01 6.99
CA LEU A 304 -0.15 -10.80 7.42
C LEU A 304 -1.29 -11.08 8.40
N TYR A 305 -1.58 -12.35 8.68
CA TYR A 305 -2.68 -12.78 9.52
C TYR A 305 -2.15 -13.52 10.76
N SER A 306 -2.91 -13.42 11.86
CA SER A 306 -2.75 -14.41 12.93
C SER A 306 -3.19 -15.79 12.43
N PRO A 307 -2.67 -16.90 12.98
CA PRO A 307 -3.12 -18.24 12.60
C PRO A 307 -4.64 -18.44 12.74
N ALA A 308 -5.26 -17.83 13.75
CA ALA A 308 -6.71 -17.94 13.97
C ALA A 308 -7.51 -17.18 12.90
N ASP A 309 -7.13 -15.94 12.60
CA ASP A 309 -7.79 -15.12 11.59
C ASP A 309 -7.63 -15.71 10.19
N PHE A 310 -6.43 -16.22 9.88
CA PHE A 310 -6.17 -16.88 8.61
C PHE A 310 -7.09 -18.10 8.41
N GLN A 311 -7.22 -18.95 9.43
CA GLN A 311 -8.06 -20.15 9.35
C GLN A 311 -9.55 -19.82 9.25
N TYR A 312 -9.99 -18.76 9.94
CA TYR A 312 -11.36 -18.27 9.85
C TYR A 312 -11.69 -17.76 8.43
N GLU A 313 -10.87 -16.86 7.90
CA GLU A 313 -11.09 -16.31 6.55
C GLU A 313 -10.88 -17.37 5.47
N ALA A 314 -9.89 -18.27 5.60
CA ALA A 314 -9.70 -19.37 4.66
C ALA A 314 -10.95 -20.26 4.55
N ARG A 315 -11.59 -20.58 5.67
CA ARG A 315 -12.82 -21.38 5.68
C ARG A 315 -13.96 -20.64 4.99
N LYS A 316 -14.16 -19.37 5.33
CA LYS A 316 -15.19 -18.52 4.74
C LYS A 316 -15.03 -18.38 3.23
N LEU A 317 -13.80 -18.16 2.74
CA LEU A 317 -13.50 -18.09 1.31
C LEU A 317 -13.77 -19.43 0.62
N LYS A 318 -13.33 -20.55 1.20
CA LYS A 318 -13.60 -21.88 0.63
C LYS A 318 -15.09 -22.17 0.49
N GLU A 319 -15.87 -21.89 1.54
CA GLU A 319 -17.33 -22.08 1.54
C GLU A 319 -18.00 -21.16 0.51
N GLY A 320 -17.64 -19.87 0.49
CA GLY A 320 -18.21 -18.89 -0.44
C GLY A 320 -17.85 -19.13 -1.91
N TRP A 321 -16.68 -19.71 -2.18
CA TRP A 321 -16.17 -19.92 -3.53
C TRP A 321 -16.27 -21.37 -4.03
N GLY A 322 -16.90 -22.27 -3.26
CA GLY A 322 -17.07 -23.68 -3.65
C GLY A 322 -15.74 -24.43 -3.82
N LEU A 323 -14.75 -24.11 -2.97
CA LEU A 323 -13.43 -24.73 -3.00
C LEU A 323 -13.36 -25.86 -1.95
N ASP A 324 -13.03 -27.06 -2.41
CA ASP A 324 -12.87 -28.25 -1.55
C ASP A 324 -11.62 -28.17 -0.64
#